data_AF-A0A1F4V5S8-F1
#
_entry.id   AF-A0A1F4V5S8-F1
#
_cell.length_a   1.000
_cell.length_b   1.000
_cell.length_c   1.000
_cell.angle_alpha   90.00
_cell.angle_beta   90.00
_cell.angle_gamma   90.00
#
_symmetry.space_group_name_H-M   'P 1'
#
loop_
_entity.id
_entity.type
_entity.pdbx_description
1 polymer ?
#
loop_
_entity_poly.entity_id
_entity_poly.type
_entity_poly.pdbx_seq_one_letter_code
_entity_poly.pdbx_strand_id
1 'polypeptide(L)'
;MLSSHKSGDIFKLGVIRFLLAAMKNKEIELRPQKKEFTDEEALRVIKKQIKQRNDSIENYKMGNRQDLVDKETAELKLLEEYFNLFSKELGITL
;
A
#
# COMPACT_ATOMS: atom_id res chain seq x y z
N MET A 1 -8.32 -29.18 -10.53
CA MET A 1 -7.19 -28.39 -10.00
C MET A 1 -7.11 -27.04 -10.70
N LEU A 2 -7.89 -26.03 -10.29
CA LEU A 2 -7.89 -24.69 -10.95
C LEU A 2 -8.22 -23.54 -9.96
N SER A 3 -8.01 -23.73 -8.66
CA SER A 3 -8.50 -22.80 -7.62
C SER A 3 -7.50 -21.76 -7.11
N SER A 4 -6.27 -21.71 -7.60
CA SER A 4 -5.24 -20.80 -7.04
C SER A 4 -5.12 -19.44 -7.75
N HIS A 5 -5.67 -19.27 -8.96
CA HIS A 5 -5.56 -17.99 -9.69
C HIS A 5 -6.58 -16.92 -9.25
N LYS A 6 -7.79 -17.32 -8.83
CA LYS A 6 -8.81 -16.36 -8.39
C LYS A 6 -8.44 -15.67 -7.08
N SER A 7 -7.85 -16.39 -6.13
CA SER A 7 -7.57 -15.85 -4.80
C SER A 7 -6.45 -14.82 -4.80
N GLY A 8 -5.39 -15.01 -5.61
CA GLY A 8 -4.29 -14.06 -5.75
C GLY A 8 -4.74 -12.75 -6.39
N ASP A 9 -5.58 -12.80 -7.41
CA ASP A 9 -6.15 -11.61 -8.05
C ASP A 9 -7.08 -10.85 -7.10
N ILE A 10 -7.90 -11.55 -6.32
CA ILE A 10 -8.77 -10.92 -5.31
C ILE A 10 -7.94 -10.23 -4.23
N PHE A 11 -6.85 -10.85 -3.77
CA PHE A 11 -5.95 -10.26 -2.77
C PHE A 11 -5.29 -8.99 -3.29
N LYS A 12 -4.65 -9.05 -4.47
CA LYS A 12 -4.04 -7.88 -5.12
C LYS A 12 -5.05 -6.76 -5.33
N LEU A 13 -6.24 -7.10 -5.81
CA LEU A 13 -7.34 -6.15 -6.02
C LEU A 13 -7.78 -5.49 -4.70
N GLY A 14 -7.81 -6.23 -3.59
CA GLY A 14 -8.08 -5.69 -2.26
C GLY A 14 -7.06 -4.63 -1.85
N VAL A 15 -5.78 -4.93 -1.99
CA VAL A 15 -4.67 -3.99 -1.68
C VAL A 15 -4.76 -2.74 -2.54
N ILE A 16 -4.98 -2.89 -3.86
CA ILE A 16 -5.12 -1.75 -4.78
C ILE A 16 -6.33 -0.88 -4.40
N ARG A 17 -7.49 -1.48 -4.12
CA ARG A 17 -8.69 -0.73 -3.72
C ARG A 17 -8.47 0.06 -2.43
N PHE A 18 -7.76 -0.53 -1.46
CA PHE A 18 -7.41 0.15 -0.23
C PHE A 18 -6.45 1.31 -0.47
N LEU A 19 -5.42 1.11 -1.30
CA LEU A 19 -4.48 2.16 -1.68
C LEU A 19 -5.19 3.32 -2.40
N LEU A 20 -6.10 3.03 -3.34
CA LEU A 20 -6.92 4.05 -4.01
C LEU A 20 -7.79 4.83 -3.03
N ALA A 21 -8.37 4.16 -2.03
CA ALA A 21 -9.13 4.83 -0.98
C ALA A 21 -8.22 5.75 -0.14
N ALA A 22 -7.02 5.30 0.21
CA ALA A 22 -6.03 6.12 0.92
C ALA A 22 -5.59 7.35 0.11
N MET A 23 -5.41 7.21 -1.21
CA MET A 23 -5.12 8.33 -2.12
C MET A 23 -6.27 9.33 -2.19
N LYS A 24 -7.52 8.87 -2.33
CA LYS A 24 -8.70 9.74 -2.30
C LYS A 24 -8.84 10.46 -0.97
N ASN A 25 -8.58 9.79 0.15
CA ASN A 25 -8.60 10.43 1.46
C ASN A 25 -7.53 11.53 1.56
N LYS A 26 -6.34 11.30 0.99
CA LYS A 26 -5.29 12.33 0.93
C LYS A 26 -5.70 13.51 0.05
N GLU A 27 -6.30 13.26 -1.10
CA GLU A 27 -6.86 14.32 -1.95
C GLU A 27 -7.87 15.17 -1.16
N ILE A 28 -8.81 14.54 -0.44
CA ILE A 28 -9.78 15.23 0.41
C ILE A 28 -9.09 16.05 1.52
N GLU A 29 -8.04 15.53 2.15
CA GLU A 29 -7.23 16.24 3.17
C GLU A 29 -6.54 17.49 2.60
N LEU A 30 -6.15 17.47 1.32
CA LEU A 30 -5.48 18.59 0.65
C LEU A 30 -6.45 19.68 0.19
N ARG A 31 -7.73 19.37 -0.03
CA ARG A 31 -8.75 20.33 -0.54
C ARG A 31 -8.86 21.60 0.31
N PRO A 32 -8.98 21.56 1.65
CA PRO A 32 -9.03 22.78 2.47
C PRO A 32 -7.76 23.65 2.37
N GLN A 33 -6.63 23.02 2.03
CA GLN A 33 -5.33 23.69 1.86
C GLN A 33 -5.15 24.26 0.44
N LYS A 34 -6.14 24.09 -0.45
CA LYS A 34 -6.06 24.44 -1.89
C LYS A 34 -4.83 23.84 -2.58
N LYS A 35 -4.38 22.67 -2.13
CA LYS A 35 -3.28 21.92 -2.74
C LYS A 35 -3.84 20.87 -3.68
N GLU A 36 -3.16 20.68 -4.81
CA GLU A 36 -3.47 19.61 -5.74
C GLU A 36 -2.88 18.29 -5.25
N PHE A 37 -3.54 17.19 -5.60
CA PHE A 37 -2.99 15.86 -5.40
C PHE A 37 -2.09 15.53 -6.59
N THR A 38 -0.78 15.55 -6.36
CA THR A 38 0.26 15.31 -7.37
C THR A 38 0.77 13.87 -7.30
N ASP A 39 1.53 13.44 -8.31
CA ASP A 39 2.19 12.13 -8.29
C ASP A 39 3.16 11.97 -7.11
N GLU A 40 3.78 13.07 -6.67
CA GLU A 40 4.61 13.09 -5.46
C GLU A 40 3.79 12.84 -4.20
N GLU A 41 2.56 13.36 -4.12
CA GLU A 41 1.62 13.05 -3.04
C GLU A 41 1.17 11.59 -3.11
N ALA A 42 0.97 11.03 -4.30
CA ALA A 42 0.68 9.60 -4.46
C ALA A 42 1.83 8.73 -3.93
N LEU A 43 3.09 9.06 -4.26
CA LEU A 43 4.27 8.39 -3.68
C LEU A 43 4.33 8.52 -2.15
N ARG A 44 3.99 9.69 -1.60
CA ARG A 44 3.92 9.90 -0.14
C ARG A 44 2.87 9.01 0.51
N VAL A 45 1.70 8.85 -0.12
CA VAL A 45 0.66 7.93 0.37
C VAL A 45 1.18 6.49 0.36
N ILE A 46 1.81 6.03 -0.73
CA ILE A 46 2.35 4.66 -0.80
C ILE A 46 3.41 4.44 0.28
N LYS A 47 4.36 5.37 0.46
CA LYS A 47 5.36 5.30 1.54
C LYS A 47 4.72 5.23 2.93
N LYS A 48 3.68 6.03 3.17
CA LYS A 48 2.92 6.01 4.43
C LYS A 48 2.27 4.63 4.66
N GLN A 49 1.70 4.03 3.61
CA GLN A 49 1.11 2.69 3.71
C GLN A 49 2.15 1.61 4.01
N ILE A 50 3.30 1.64 3.33
CA ILE A 50 4.44 0.74 3.61
C ILE A 50 4.85 0.84 5.07
N LYS A 51 5.03 2.06 5.60
CA LYS A 51 5.37 2.25 7.01
C LYS A 51 4.31 1.66 7.94
N GLN A 52 3.02 1.93 7.68
CA GLN A 52 1.93 1.38 8.48
C GLN A 52 1.92 -0.16 8.49
N ARG A 53 2.25 -0.82 7.38
CA ARG A 53 2.37 -2.29 7.34
C ARG A 53 3.54 -2.78 8.18
N ASN A 54 4.71 -2.13 8.10
CA ASN A 54 5.86 -2.46 8.96
C ASN A 54 5.52 -2.31 10.45
N ASP A 55 4.92 -1.18 10.83
CA ASP A 55 4.49 -0.94 12.22
C ASP A 55 3.47 -2.00 12.68
N SER A 56 2.51 -2.39 11.82
CA SER A 56 1.56 -3.47 12.12
C SER A 56 2.23 -4.84 12.27
N ILE A 57 3.19 -5.17 11.40
CA ILE A 57 3.96 -6.42 11.47
C ILE A 57 4.68 -6.53 12.82
N GLU A 58 5.36 -5.48 13.27
CA GLU A 58 6.05 -5.46 14.56
C GLU A 58 5.08 -5.67 15.72
N ASN A 59 3.96 -4.94 15.72
CA ASN A 59 2.93 -5.08 16.75
C ASN A 59 2.32 -6.50 16.80
N TYR A 60 2.05 -7.11 15.65
CA TYR A 60 1.49 -8.47 15.59
C TYR A 60 2.52 -9.54 15.96
N LYS A 61 3.80 -9.34 15.66
CA LYS A 61 4.89 -10.20 16.15
C LYS A 61 4.95 -10.17 17.68
N MET A 62 4.89 -8.99 18.29
CA MET A 62 4.85 -8.85 19.77
C MET A 62 3.62 -9.54 20.37
N GLY A 63 2.50 -9.52 19.67
CA GLY A 63 1.27 -10.21 20.07
C GLY A 63 1.20 -11.71 19.75
N ASN A 64 2.27 -12.32 19.21
CA ASN A 64 2.30 -13.72 18.74
C ASN A 64 1.19 -14.06 17.72
N ARG A 65 0.77 -13.10 16.89
CA ARG A 65 -0.28 -13.25 15.87
C ARG A 65 0.32 -13.49 14.48
N GLN A 66 0.92 -14.67 14.29
CA GLN A 66 1.62 -15.01 13.03
C GLN A 66 0.71 -14.93 11.80
N ASP A 67 -0.57 -15.28 11.94
CA ASP A 67 -1.58 -15.18 10.88
C ASP A 67 -1.70 -13.74 10.34
N LEU A 68 -1.64 -12.75 11.23
CA LEU A 68 -1.68 -11.34 10.86
C LEU A 68 -0.32 -10.88 10.32
N VAL A 69 0.79 -11.34 10.90
CA VAL A 69 2.14 -11.04 10.39
C VAL A 69 2.28 -11.47 8.93
N ASP A 70 1.85 -12.69 8.59
CA ASP A 70 1.95 -13.22 7.24
C ASP A 70 1.10 -12.42 6.25
N LYS A 71 -0.13 -12.06 6.67
CA LYS A 71 -1.01 -11.21 5.88
C LYS A 71 -0.38 -9.85 5.61
N GLU A 72 0.09 -9.16 6.65
CA GLU A 72 0.67 -7.82 6.52
C GLU A 72 1.96 -7.83 5.68
N THR A 73 2.76 -8.88 5.82
CA THR A 73 3.97 -9.07 5.02
C THR A 73 3.64 -9.27 3.53
N ALA A 74 2.56 -9.98 3.22
CA ALA A 74 2.12 -10.15 1.84
C ALA A 74 1.61 -8.83 1.24
N GLU A 75 0.89 -8.01 2.01
CA GLU A 75 0.42 -6.70 1.56
C GLU A 75 1.59 -5.72 1.38
N LEU A 76 2.55 -5.72 2.31
CA LEU A 76 3.77 -4.92 2.26
C LEU A 76 4.54 -5.13 0.95
N LYS A 77 4.79 -6.38 0.57
CA LYS A 77 5.53 -6.72 -0.66
C LYS A 77 4.88 -6.13 -1.92
N LEU A 78 3.55 -6.17 -1.99
CA LEU A 78 2.83 -5.57 -3.12
C LEU A 78 2.96 -4.05 -3.11
N LEU A 79 2.85 -3.40 -1.95
CA LEU A 79 3.01 -1.95 -1.84
C LEU A 79 4.44 -1.50 -2.23
N GLU A 80 5.47 -2.27 -1.87
CA GLU A 80 6.85 -2.03 -2.28
C GLU A 80 7.04 -2.19 -3.80
N GLU A 81 6.42 -3.22 -4.41
CA GLU A 81 6.42 -3.41 -5.87
C GLU A 81 5.76 -2.23 -6.58
N TYR A 82 4.59 -1.78 -6.12
CA TYR A 82 3.91 -0.61 -6.68
C TYR A 82 4.70 0.68 -6.48
N PHE A 83 5.32 0.85 -5.31
CA PHE A 83 6.16 2.00 -5.04
C PHE A 83 7.32 2.09 -6.04
N ASN A 84 8.03 0.99 -6.25
CA ASN A 84 9.15 0.92 -7.18
C ASN A 84 8.71 1.13 -8.64
N LEU A 85 7.59 0.53 -9.05
CA LEU A 85 7.04 0.72 -10.39
C LEU A 85 6.69 2.20 -10.63
N PHE A 86 5.99 2.83 -9.70
CA PHE A 86 5.53 4.21 -9.83
C PHE A 86 6.69 5.21 -9.73
N SER A 87 7.67 4.97 -8.85
CA SER A 87 8.87 5.81 -8.79
C SER A 87 9.67 5.76 -10.10
N LYS A 88 9.78 4.58 -10.71
CA LYS A 88 10.44 4.40 -12.00
C LYS A 88 9.71 5.12 -13.13
N GLU A 89 8.37 5.07 -13.15
CA GLU A 89 7.55 5.77 -14.14
C GLU A 89 7.73 7.30 -14.08
N LEU A 90 7.89 7.85 -12.88
CA LEU A 90 8.17 9.28 -12.68
C LEU A 90 9.63 9.67 -12.93
N GLY A 91 10.49 8.74 -13.36
CA GLY A 91 11.91 8.97 -13.55
C GLY A 91 12.68 9.19 -12.24
N ILE A 92 12.06 8.94 -11.09
CA ILE A 92 12.69 9.03 -9.77
C ILE A 92 13.42 7.71 -9.55
N THR A 93 14.70 7.68 -9.90
CA THR A 93 15.58 6.55 -9.58
C THR A 93 15.99 6.66 -8.11
N LEU A 94 15.78 5.60 -7.32
CA LEU A 94 16.33 5.47 -5.96
C LEU A 94 17.79 5.05 -6.01
#